data_AF-A0AAE0VRD1-F1
#
_entry.id   AF-A0AAE0VRD1-F1
#
_cell.length_a   1.000
_cell.length_b   1.000
_cell.length_c   1.000
_cell.angle_alpha   90.00
_cell.angle_beta   90.00
_cell.angle_gamma   90.00
#
_symmetry.space_group_name_H-M   'P 1'
#
loop_
_entity.id
_entity.type
_entity.pdbx_description
1 polymer ?
#
loop_
_entity_poly.entity_id
_entity_poly.type
_entity_poly.pdbx_seq_one_letter_code
_entity_poly.pdbx_strand_id
1 'polypeptide(L)'
;MSGSLSVVAFEGELNSIVREFLDFGGFDKTFQTFDAELQQKGKPLASPDVKSLSDQKLLAAQNEMMQLFHKGKRKVFFNMWEENLPITLRDGDSVAQKLEFYLNIYFAIYPIKFAKGQTEAEKNMAEFKQFLETRGATLSQTTEFLPFYALPFVPNAKSHPSYKELFTDSWIKDLEVRLEKFLTLALKSTPQPRLFDLYVSFAICHAPYARNNTEQ
;
A
#
# COMPACT_ATOMS: atom_id res chain seq x y z
N MET A 1 37.34 19.77 -6.81
CA MET A 1 36.51 20.98 -6.73
C MET A 1 35.12 20.57 -6.29
N SER A 2 34.84 20.60 -5.00
CA SER A 2 33.51 20.27 -4.45
C SER A 2 32.68 21.55 -4.45
N GLY A 3 31.80 21.70 -5.44
CA GLY A 3 30.88 22.84 -5.50
C GLY A 3 29.99 22.81 -4.26
N SER A 4 30.12 23.82 -3.40
CA SER A 4 29.25 23.95 -2.23
C SER A 4 27.80 24.06 -2.71
N LEU A 5 27.00 23.02 -2.46
CA LEU A 5 25.54 23.07 -2.56
C LEU A 5 25.09 24.16 -1.59
N SER A 6 24.79 25.35 -2.11
CA SER A 6 24.36 26.48 -1.28
C SER A 6 22.87 26.31 -0.95
N VAL A 7 22.49 26.65 0.29
CA VAL A 7 21.09 26.69 0.74
C VAL A 7 20.21 27.51 -0.22
N VAL A 8 20.79 28.52 -0.85
CA VAL A 8 20.15 29.40 -1.84
C VAL A 8 19.58 28.62 -3.05
N ALA A 9 20.22 27.51 -3.46
CA ALA A 9 19.77 26.72 -4.60
C ALA A 9 18.50 25.90 -4.32
N PHE A 10 18.23 25.57 -3.05
CA PHE A 10 17.09 24.75 -2.61
C PHE A 10 16.09 25.52 -1.75
N GLU A 11 16.30 26.82 -1.57
CA GLU A 11 15.54 27.66 -0.65
C GLU A 11 14.04 27.62 -0.95
N GLY A 12 13.65 27.63 -2.23
CA GLY A 12 12.24 27.54 -2.63
C GLY A 12 11.58 26.19 -2.36
N GLU A 13 12.35 25.10 -2.40
CA GLU A 13 11.87 23.76 -2.08
C GLU A 13 11.73 23.59 -0.56
N LEU A 14 12.74 24.03 0.21
CA LEU A 14 12.71 24.01 1.67
C LEU A 14 11.55 24.84 2.23
N ASN A 15 11.31 26.04 1.68
CA ASN A 15 10.17 26.86 2.09
C ASN A 15 8.83 26.19 1.78
N SER A 16 8.72 25.48 0.64
CA SER A 16 7.52 24.72 0.27
C SER A 16 7.25 23.56 1.24
N ILE A 17 8.30 22.83 1.64
CA ILE A 17 8.22 21.72 2.60
C ILE A 17 7.79 22.21 3.99
N VAL A 18 8.38 23.31 4.47
CA VAL A 18 8.03 23.91 5.77
C VAL A 18 6.59 24.42 5.76
N ARG A 19 6.16 25.06 4.67
CA ARG A 19 4.80 25.57 4.51
C ARG A 19 3.75 24.46 4.60
N GLU A 20 3.97 23.34 3.92
CA GLU A 20 3.09 22.17 3.99
C GLU A 20 3.04 21.55 5.39
N PHE A 21 4.17 21.48 6.09
CA PHE A 21 4.21 20.99 7.47
C PHE A 21 3.41 21.88 8.43
N LEU A 22 3.51 23.20 8.28
CA LEU A 22 2.78 24.15 9.10
C LEU A 22 1.27 24.04 8.89
N ASP A 23 0.84 23.87 7.64
CA ASP A 23 -0.56 23.65 7.25
C ASP A 23 -1.09 22.32 7.82
N PHE A 24 -0.34 21.22 7.62
CA PHE A 24 -0.70 19.91 8.15
C PHE A 24 -0.81 19.91 9.69
N GLY A 25 0.10 20.60 10.37
CA GLY A 25 0.11 20.70 11.84
C GLY A 25 -0.95 21.63 12.43
N GLY A 26 -1.74 22.33 11.60
CA GLY A 26 -2.74 23.31 12.07
C GLY A 26 -2.12 24.54 12.73
N PHE A 27 -0.89 24.91 12.36
CA PHE A 27 -0.18 26.06 12.92
C PHE A 27 -0.58 27.37 12.23
N ASP A 28 -1.87 27.68 12.17
CA ASP A 28 -2.45 28.73 11.30
C ASP A 28 -1.78 30.10 11.46
N LYS A 29 -1.53 30.53 12.70
CA LYS A 29 -0.87 31.83 12.97
C LYS A 29 0.56 31.87 12.42
N THR A 30 1.29 30.77 12.61
CA THR A 30 2.67 30.62 12.16
C THR A 30 2.72 30.52 10.63
N PHE A 31 1.78 29.77 10.04
CA PHE A 31 1.62 29.65 8.60
C PHE A 31 1.39 31.02 7.95
N GLN A 32 0.44 31.80 8.46
CA GLN A 32 0.12 33.13 7.92
C GLN A 32 1.29 34.10 8.03
N THR A 33 2.00 34.08 9.17
CA THR A 33 3.18 34.93 9.39
C THR A 33 4.31 34.53 8.43
N PHE A 34 4.55 33.23 8.30
CA PHE A 34 5.58 32.68 7.42
C PHE A 34 5.30 33.01 5.95
N ASP A 35 4.06 32.86 5.48
CA ASP A 35 3.66 33.17 4.11
C ASP A 35 3.83 34.67 3.81
N ALA A 36 3.48 35.55 4.75
CA ALA A 36 3.68 36.99 4.63
C ALA A 36 5.17 37.38 4.55
N GLU A 37 6.03 36.76 5.35
CA GLU A 37 7.48 36.99 5.31
C GLU A 37 8.13 36.50 4.00
N LEU A 38 7.65 35.38 3.45
CA LEU A 38 8.12 34.86 2.16
C LEU A 38 7.79 35.83 1.02
N GLN A 39 6.58 36.37 1.01
CA GLN A 39 6.15 37.38 0.04
C GLN A 39 6.96 38.68 0.18
N GLN A 40 7.16 39.17 1.40
CA GLN A 40 7.92 40.40 1.65
C GLN A 40 9.38 40.28 1.21
N LYS A 41 9.98 39.09 1.37
CA LYS A 41 11.38 38.82 1.00
C LYS A 41 11.55 38.39 -0.46
N GLY A 42 10.48 38.28 -1.24
CA GLY A 42 10.52 37.89 -2.65
C GLY A 42 11.11 36.49 -2.87
N LYS A 43 10.94 35.57 -1.91
CA LYS A 43 11.48 34.21 -2.01
C LYS A 43 10.55 33.35 -2.86
N PRO A 44 11.02 32.74 -3.97
CA PRO A 44 10.18 31.92 -4.82
C PRO A 44 9.79 30.63 -4.09
N LEU A 45 8.49 30.32 -4.05
CA LEU A 45 8.02 28.97 -3.73
C LEU A 45 8.25 28.09 -4.97
N ALA A 46 8.85 26.91 -4.78
CA ALA A 46 8.94 25.94 -5.87
C ALA A 46 7.51 25.53 -6.31
N SER A 47 7.31 25.35 -7.63
CA SER A 47 6.04 24.94 -8.21
C SER A 47 5.54 23.61 -7.60
N PRO A 48 4.21 23.42 -7.48
CA PRO A 48 3.61 22.20 -6.92
C PRO A 48 3.93 20.90 -7.70
N ASP A 49 4.60 20.98 -8.85
CA ASP A 49 4.94 19.84 -9.71
C ASP A 49 6.11 18.96 -9.22
N VAL A 50 6.77 19.31 -8.11
CA VAL A 50 7.66 18.35 -7.44
C VAL A 50 6.77 17.37 -6.68
N LYS A 51 6.25 16.36 -7.40
CA LYS A 51 5.59 15.18 -6.81
C LYS A 51 6.39 14.79 -5.58
N SER A 52 5.72 14.73 -4.43
CA SER A 52 6.40 14.44 -3.18
C SER A 52 7.21 13.15 -3.33
N LEU A 53 8.39 13.08 -2.70
CA LEU A 53 9.12 11.81 -2.58
C LEU A 53 8.23 10.70 -2.03
N SER A 54 7.22 11.04 -1.20
CA SER A 54 6.18 10.09 -0.78
C SER A 54 5.29 9.65 -1.93
N ASP A 55 4.80 10.55 -2.79
CA ASP A 55 3.98 10.18 -3.96
C ASP A 55 4.73 9.25 -4.92
N GLN A 56 6.03 9.46 -5.10
CA GLN A 56 6.86 8.58 -5.93
C GLN A 56 7.06 7.21 -5.29
N LYS A 57 7.29 7.14 -3.98
CA LYS A 57 7.39 5.88 -3.23
C LYS A 57 6.06 5.12 -3.23
N LEU A 58 4.95 5.81 -3.07
CA LEU A 58 3.60 5.21 -3.08
C LEU A 58 3.25 4.67 -4.47
N LEU A 59 3.59 5.42 -5.53
CA LEU A 59 3.43 4.93 -6.90
C LEU A 59 4.34 3.73 -7.18
N ALA A 60 5.57 3.73 -6.65
CA ALA A 60 6.47 2.58 -6.75
C ALA A 60 5.90 1.36 -6.01
N ALA A 61 5.39 1.53 -4.79
CA ALA A 61 4.75 0.47 -4.01
C ALA A 61 3.50 -0.08 -4.72
N GLN A 62 2.65 0.81 -5.26
CA GLN A 62 1.49 0.41 -6.06
C GLN A 62 1.92 -0.45 -7.26
N ASN A 63 2.89 0.03 -8.04
CA ASN A 63 3.39 -0.69 -9.20
C ASN A 63 4.00 -2.05 -8.82
N GLU A 64 4.73 -2.11 -7.70
CA GLU A 64 5.32 -3.35 -7.21
C GLU A 64 4.24 -4.36 -6.78
N MET A 65 3.23 -3.92 -6.02
CA MET A 65 2.10 -4.77 -5.63
C MET A 65 1.35 -5.31 -6.86
N MET A 66 1.12 -4.48 -7.88
CA MET A 66 0.52 -4.93 -9.14
C MET A 66 1.39 -5.97 -9.86
N GLN A 67 2.72 -5.77 -9.90
CA GLN A 67 3.62 -6.78 -10.47
C GLN A 67 3.59 -8.10 -9.71
N LEU A 68 3.51 -8.08 -8.37
CA LEU A 68 3.39 -9.30 -7.57
C LEU A 68 2.06 -10.01 -7.78
N PHE A 69 0.97 -9.26 -7.96
CA PHE A 69 -0.33 -9.80 -8.36
C PHE A 69 -0.23 -10.57 -9.68
N HIS A 70 0.37 -9.98 -10.72
CA HIS A 70 0.55 -10.64 -12.01
C HIS A 70 1.49 -11.85 -11.95
N LYS A 71 2.51 -11.82 -11.07
CA LYS A 71 3.45 -12.93 -10.88
C LYS A 71 2.92 -14.02 -9.95
N GLY A 72 1.78 -13.83 -9.31
CA GLY A 72 1.19 -14.75 -8.34
C GLY A 72 2.03 -14.91 -7.06
N LYS A 73 2.75 -13.85 -6.64
CA LYS A 73 3.65 -13.89 -5.49
C LYS A 73 2.91 -13.57 -4.18
N ARG A 74 2.05 -14.50 -3.75
CA ARG A 74 1.16 -14.35 -2.58
C ARG A 74 1.84 -13.80 -1.33
N LYS A 75 2.88 -14.48 -0.84
CA LYS A 75 3.54 -14.13 0.44
C LYS A 75 4.10 -12.71 0.44
N VAL A 76 4.84 -12.34 -0.61
CA VAL A 76 5.45 -11.01 -0.72
C VAL A 76 4.37 -9.94 -0.92
N PHE A 77 3.30 -10.26 -1.65
CA PHE A 77 2.17 -9.37 -1.85
C PHE A 77 1.48 -9.02 -0.52
N PHE A 78 1.15 -10.02 0.30
CA PHE A 78 0.47 -9.78 1.58
C PHE A 78 1.38 -9.15 2.64
N ASN A 79 2.70 -9.40 2.59
CA ASN A 79 3.64 -8.62 3.41
C ASN A 79 3.56 -7.13 3.07
N MET A 80 3.59 -6.76 1.78
CA MET A 80 3.43 -5.36 1.37
C MET A 80 2.05 -4.81 1.69
N TRP A 81 0.99 -5.61 1.57
CA TRP A 81 -0.35 -5.21 1.99
C TRP A 81 -0.39 -4.86 3.49
N GLU A 82 0.29 -5.64 4.32
CA GLU A 82 0.37 -5.42 5.77
C GLU A 82 1.31 -4.27 6.16
N GLU A 83 2.36 -4.01 5.39
CA GLU A 83 3.31 -2.93 5.64
C GLU A 83 2.78 -1.57 5.18
N ASN A 84 2.10 -1.51 4.03
CA ASN A 84 1.69 -0.25 3.41
C ASN A 84 0.27 0.21 3.81
N LEU A 85 -0.60 -0.69 4.27
CA LEU A 85 -1.99 -0.35 4.61
C LEU A 85 -2.21 -0.23 6.13
N PRO A 86 -2.81 0.87 6.63
CA PRO A 86 -3.14 1.01 8.04
C PRO A 86 -4.08 -0.10 8.54
N ILE A 87 -3.87 -0.58 9.77
CA ILE A 87 -4.71 -1.62 10.37
C ILE A 87 -6.19 -1.20 10.48
N THR A 88 -6.45 0.09 10.70
CA THR A 88 -7.81 0.66 10.74
C THR A 88 -8.54 0.50 9.42
N LEU A 89 -7.83 0.62 8.30
CA LEU A 89 -8.38 0.37 6.97
C LEU A 89 -8.57 -1.13 6.74
N ARG A 90 -7.56 -1.95 7.05
CA ARG A 90 -7.62 -3.40 6.80
C ARG A 90 -8.74 -4.09 7.58
N ASP A 91 -8.88 -3.75 8.86
CA ASP A 91 -9.75 -4.46 9.78
C ASP A 91 -11.07 -3.72 10.03
N GLY A 92 -11.14 -2.42 9.71
CA GLY A 92 -12.35 -1.60 9.88
C GLY A 92 -13.17 -1.35 8.61
N ASP A 93 -12.56 -1.47 7.42
CA ASP A 93 -13.25 -1.19 6.15
C ASP A 93 -13.73 -2.46 5.45
N SER A 94 -15.04 -2.53 5.21
CA SER A 94 -15.65 -3.70 4.57
C SER A 94 -15.20 -3.91 3.12
N VAL A 95 -14.82 -2.85 2.40
CA VAL A 95 -14.32 -2.97 1.02
C VAL A 95 -12.93 -3.59 1.03
N ALA A 96 -12.06 -3.15 1.94
CA ALA A 96 -10.73 -3.72 2.15
C ALA A 96 -10.80 -5.20 2.50
N GLN A 97 -11.66 -5.59 3.46
CA GLN A 97 -11.84 -6.98 3.87
C GLN A 97 -12.34 -7.88 2.72
N LYS A 98 -13.36 -7.41 1.97
CA LYS A 98 -13.88 -8.14 0.81
C LYS A 98 -12.82 -8.31 -0.27
N LEU A 99 -12.04 -7.26 -0.54
CA LEU A 99 -10.96 -7.31 -1.51
C LEU A 99 -9.84 -8.27 -1.07
N GLU A 100 -9.44 -8.23 0.20
CA GLU A 100 -8.46 -9.17 0.78
C GLU A 100 -8.91 -10.62 0.60
N PHE A 101 -10.20 -10.91 0.80
CA PHE A 101 -10.77 -12.24 0.59
C PHE A 101 -10.69 -12.67 -0.89
N TYR A 102 -11.07 -11.79 -1.81
CA TYR A 102 -10.98 -12.06 -3.25
C TYR A 102 -9.54 -12.26 -3.73
N LEU A 103 -8.58 -11.49 -3.19
CA LEU A 103 -7.15 -11.66 -3.47
C LEU A 103 -6.65 -13.01 -2.97
N ASN A 104 -7.07 -13.44 -1.78
CA ASN A 104 -6.75 -14.76 -1.25
C ASN A 104 -7.28 -15.89 -2.15
N ILE A 105 -8.51 -15.77 -2.68
CA ILE A 105 -9.04 -16.70 -3.69
C ILE A 105 -8.15 -16.71 -4.95
N TYR A 106 -7.83 -15.53 -5.49
CA TYR A 106 -7.00 -15.41 -6.69
C TYR A 106 -5.65 -16.10 -6.53
N PHE A 107 -4.95 -15.84 -5.42
CA PHE A 107 -3.65 -16.48 -5.17
C PHE A 107 -3.79 -18.00 -4.95
N ALA A 108 -4.89 -18.47 -4.36
CA ALA A 108 -5.17 -19.90 -4.21
C ALA A 108 -5.31 -20.61 -5.57
N ILE A 109 -6.03 -20.00 -6.51
CA ILE A 109 -6.29 -20.58 -7.83
C ILE A 109 -5.20 -20.29 -8.87
N TYR A 110 -4.30 -19.33 -8.61
CA TYR A 110 -3.28 -18.89 -9.56
C TYR A 110 -2.43 -20.05 -10.12
N PRO A 111 -1.89 -20.98 -9.30
CA PRO A 111 -1.12 -22.12 -9.81
C PRO A 111 -1.95 -23.04 -10.72
N ILE A 112 -3.26 -23.18 -10.45
CA ILE A 112 -4.20 -24.02 -11.21
C ILE A 112 -4.54 -23.36 -12.55
N LYS A 113 -4.77 -22.05 -12.56
CA LYS A 113 -5.08 -21.27 -13.77
C LYS A 113 -3.89 -21.26 -14.74
N PHE A 114 -2.68 -21.01 -14.23
CA PHE A 114 -1.46 -20.83 -15.02
C PHE A 114 -0.55 -22.07 -15.09
N ALA A 115 -1.09 -23.25 -14.72
CA ALA A 115 -0.42 -24.55 -14.80
C ALA A 115 1.00 -24.56 -14.19
N LYS A 116 1.14 -24.00 -12.97
CA LYS A 116 2.43 -23.91 -12.24
C LYS A 116 2.83 -25.21 -11.54
N GLY A 117 1.99 -26.25 -11.61
CA GLY A 117 2.24 -27.57 -11.03
C GLY A 117 1.36 -27.86 -9.81
N GLN A 118 1.18 -29.16 -9.53
CA GLN A 118 0.29 -29.66 -8.48
C GLN A 118 0.77 -29.27 -7.08
N THR A 119 2.07 -29.36 -6.80
CA THR A 119 2.65 -29.01 -5.49
C THR A 119 2.42 -27.53 -5.14
N GLU A 120 2.57 -26.62 -6.11
CA GLU A 120 2.28 -25.20 -5.89
C GLU A 120 0.77 -24.96 -5.68
N ALA A 121 -0.09 -25.67 -6.41
CA ALA A 121 -1.54 -25.59 -6.22
C ALA A 121 -1.95 -26.03 -4.81
N GLU A 122 -1.46 -27.18 -4.34
CA GLU A 122 -1.74 -27.71 -3.00
C GLU A 122 -1.25 -26.75 -1.90
N LYS A 123 -0.04 -26.21 -2.06
CA LYS A 123 0.53 -25.23 -1.14
C LYS A 123 -0.33 -23.97 -1.04
N ASN A 124 -0.67 -23.34 -2.18
CA ASN A 124 -1.48 -22.11 -2.17
C ASN A 124 -2.89 -22.36 -1.65
N MET A 125 -3.45 -23.56 -1.90
CA MET A 125 -4.75 -23.96 -1.36
C MET A 125 -4.71 -24.18 0.16
N ALA A 126 -3.63 -24.75 0.69
CA ALA A 126 -3.40 -24.89 2.12
C ALA A 126 -3.23 -23.54 2.81
N GLU A 127 -2.51 -22.60 2.18
CA GLU A 127 -2.39 -21.22 2.66
C GLU A 127 -3.75 -20.51 2.67
N PHE A 128 -4.58 -20.73 1.65
CA PHE A 128 -5.95 -20.19 1.62
C PHE A 128 -6.83 -20.80 2.71
N LYS A 129 -6.73 -22.10 2.95
CA LYS A 129 -7.42 -22.77 4.06
C LYS A 129 -7.05 -22.14 5.41
N GLN A 130 -5.76 -21.91 5.68
CA GLN A 130 -5.31 -21.25 6.90
C GLN A 130 -5.89 -19.83 7.04
N PHE A 131 -5.99 -19.10 5.93
CA PHE A 131 -6.62 -17.77 5.93
C PHE A 131 -8.11 -17.87 6.32
N LEU A 132 -8.86 -18.83 5.76
CA LEU A 132 -10.29 -19.02 6.09
C LEU A 132 -10.51 -19.36 7.57
N GLU A 133 -9.58 -20.10 8.19
CA GLU A 133 -9.62 -20.46 9.62
C GLU A 133 -9.22 -19.31 10.56
N THR A 134 -8.63 -18.23 10.02
CA THR A 134 -8.11 -17.10 10.79
C THR A 134 -8.81 -15.79 10.41
N ARG A 135 -8.15 -14.90 9.65
CA ARG A 135 -8.69 -13.59 9.25
C ARG A 135 -9.96 -13.72 8.42
N GLY A 136 -10.04 -14.74 7.57
CA GLY A 136 -11.20 -15.00 6.73
C GLY A 136 -12.43 -15.47 7.49
N ALA A 137 -12.33 -15.89 8.76
CA ALA A 137 -13.47 -16.43 9.50
C ALA A 137 -14.58 -15.38 9.75
N THR A 138 -14.20 -14.10 9.86
CA THR A 138 -15.12 -12.97 10.09
C THR A 138 -16.14 -12.80 8.96
N LEU A 139 -15.76 -13.17 7.73
CA LEU A 139 -16.59 -13.06 6.54
C LEU A 139 -17.51 -14.27 6.32
N SER A 140 -17.51 -15.25 7.23
CA SER A 140 -18.33 -16.46 7.15
C SER A 140 -19.84 -16.18 7.20
N GLN A 141 -20.23 -15.01 7.71
CA GLN A 141 -21.63 -14.57 7.75
C GLN A 141 -22.07 -13.86 6.45
N THR A 142 -21.15 -13.61 5.52
CA THR A 142 -21.46 -12.99 4.22
C THR A 142 -21.86 -14.08 3.24
N THR A 143 -23.13 -14.09 2.82
CA THR A 143 -23.69 -15.11 1.92
C THR A 143 -22.95 -15.26 0.60
N GLU A 144 -22.39 -14.15 0.09
CA GLU A 144 -21.55 -14.09 -1.11
C GLU A 144 -20.30 -14.98 -1.00
N PHE A 145 -19.73 -15.14 0.20
CA PHE A 145 -18.45 -15.85 0.39
C PHE A 145 -18.60 -17.30 0.86
N LEU A 146 -19.76 -17.68 1.37
CA LEU A 146 -20.04 -19.03 1.84
C LEU A 146 -19.60 -20.14 0.87
N PRO A 147 -19.84 -20.03 -0.46
CA PRO A 147 -19.42 -21.07 -1.40
C PRO A 147 -17.90 -21.29 -1.45
N PHE A 148 -17.09 -20.27 -1.10
CA PHE A 148 -15.63 -20.35 -1.20
C PHE A 148 -14.96 -21.01 0.01
N TYR A 149 -15.68 -21.22 1.12
CA TYR A 149 -15.15 -22.00 2.25
C TYR A 149 -14.97 -23.48 1.91
N ALA A 150 -15.72 -23.98 0.92
CA ALA A 150 -15.56 -25.34 0.40
C ALA A 150 -14.43 -25.44 -0.65
N LEU A 151 -13.95 -24.32 -1.20
CA LEU A 151 -12.98 -24.30 -2.31
C LEU A 151 -11.71 -25.12 -2.03
N PRO A 152 -11.08 -25.06 -0.82
CA PRO A 152 -9.89 -25.86 -0.54
C PRO A 152 -10.09 -27.38 -0.58
N PHE A 153 -11.34 -27.83 -0.45
CA PHE A 153 -11.69 -29.24 -0.37
C PHE A 153 -12.17 -29.80 -1.71
N VAL A 154 -12.24 -28.96 -2.76
CA VAL A 154 -12.73 -29.35 -4.09
C VAL A 154 -11.55 -29.81 -4.94
N PRO A 155 -11.43 -31.11 -5.27
CA PRO A 155 -10.25 -31.65 -5.96
C PRO A 155 -10.02 -31.04 -7.34
N ASN A 156 -11.10 -30.69 -8.05
CA ASN A 156 -11.06 -30.12 -9.39
C ASN A 156 -11.81 -28.77 -9.45
N ALA A 157 -11.34 -27.78 -8.70
CA ALA A 157 -11.98 -26.46 -8.66
C ALA A 157 -12.20 -25.83 -10.04
N LYS A 158 -11.28 -26.06 -11.00
CA LYS A 158 -11.36 -25.49 -12.36
C LYS A 158 -12.53 -26.01 -13.20
N SER A 159 -12.96 -27.25 -13.00
CA SER A 159 -14.08 -27.84 -13.74
C SER A 159 -15.41 -27.78 -12.98
N HIS A 160 -15.38 -27.34 -11.72
CA HIS A 160 -16.56 -27.28 -10.88
C HIS A 160 -17.47 -26.11 -11.29
N PRO A 161 -18.78 -26.33 -11.55
CA PRO A 161 -19.68 -25.29 -12.05
C PRO A 161 -19.74 -24.02 -11.19
N SER A 162 -19.63 -24.17 -9.87
CA SER A 162 -19.68 -23.04 -8.92
C SER A 162 -18.43 -22.15 -8.92
N TYR A 163 -17.29 -22.64 -9.45
CA TYR A 163 -16.02 -21.92 -9.39
C TYR A 163 -15.45 -21.57 -10.76
N LYS A 164 -16.08 -22.04 -11.85
CA LYS A 164 -15.61 -21.81 -13.23
C LYS A 164 -15.35 -20.34 -13.54
N GLU A 165 -16.14 -19.43 -12.96
CA GLU A 165 -16.03 -17.99 -13.16
C GLU A 165 -14.70 -17.44 -12.64
N LEU A 166 -14.20 -17.96 -11.51
CA LEU A 166 -12.92 -17.54 -10.92
C LEU A 166 -11.73 -17.76 -11.88
N PHE A 167 -11.87 -18.69 -12.82
CA PHE A 167 -10.84 -19.02 -13.80
C PHE A 167 -10.97 -18.24 -15.11
N THR A 168 -11.94 -17.34 -15.23
CA THR A 168 -12.14 -16.51 -16.42
C THR A 168 -11.21 -15.30 -16.42
N ASP A 169 -10.78 -14.86 -17.60
CA ASP A 169 -9.92 -13.69 -17.72
C ASP A 169 -10.69 -12.40 -17.37
N SER A 170 -12.02 -12.39 -17.53
CA SER A 170 -12.88 -11.29 -17.09
C SER A 170 -12.84 -11.13 -15.58
N TRP A 171 -13.00 -12.22 -14.81
CA TRP A 171 -12.95 -12.15 -13.35
C TRP A 171 -11.59 -11.67 -12.83
N ILE A 172 -10.49 -12.16 -13.43
CA ILE A 172 -9.13 -11.73 -13.06
C ILE A 172 -8.93 -10.24 -13.36
N LYS A 173 -9.34 -9.76 -14.53
CA LYS A 173 -9.25 -8.33 -14.91
C LYS A 173 -10.11 -7.44 -14.01
N ASP A 174 -11.31 -7.90 -13.66
CA ASP A 174 -12.18 -7.15 -12.75
C ASP A 174 -11.56 -7.03 -11.36
N LEU A 175 -10.93 -8.10 -10.86
CA LEU A 175 -10.20 -8.08 -9.60
C LEU A 175 -8.97 -7.17 -9.67
N GLU A 176 -8.22 -7.21 -10.78
CA GLU A 176 -7.07 -6.34 -11.03
C GLU A 176 -7.48 -4.85 -10.99
N VAL A 177 -8.54 -4.47 -11.69
CA VAL A 177 -9.05 -3.09 -11.70
C VAL A 177 -9.55 -2.67 -10.32
N ARG A 178 -10.18 -3.57 -9.55
CA ARG A 178 -10.60 -3.29 -8.17
C ARG A 178 -9.39 -3.07 -7.26
N LEU A 179 -8.37 -3.92 -7.39
CA LEU A 179 -7.12 -3.79 -6.64
C LEU A 179 -6.42 -2.47 -6.97
N GLU A 180 -6.26 -2.15 -8.26
CA GLU A 180 -5.60 -0.92 -8.70
C GLU A 180 -6.31 0.32 -8.13
N LYS A 181 -7.64 0.40 -8.28
CA LYS A 181 -8.45 1.49 -7.73
C LYS A 181 -8.34 1.57 -6.21
N PHE A 182 -8.39 0.43 -5.53
CA PHE A 182 -8.25 0.38 -4.08
C PHE A 182 -6.88 0.89 -3.65
N LEU A 183 -5.78 0.40 -4.24
CA LEU A 183 -4.44 0.87 -3.93
C LEU A 183 -4.27 2.35 -4.24
N THR A 184 -4.83 2.85 -5.35
CA THR A 184 -4.83 4.29 -5.64
C THR A 184 -5.52 5.10 -4.55
N LEU A 185 -6.56 4.59 -3.90
CA LEU A 185 -7.26 5.32 -2.83
C LEU A 185 -6.63 5.10 -1.44
N ALA A 186 -6.19 3.87 -1.18
CA ALA A 186 -5.65 3.43 0.10
C ALA A 186 -4.20 3.86 0.31
N LEU A 187 -3.42 3.93 -0.77
CA LEU A 187 -2.05 4.45 -0.78
C LEU A 187 -2.01 5.95 -1.09
N LYS A 188 -3.10 6.57 -1.59
CA LYS A 188 -3.18 8.03 -1.62
C LYS A 188 -3.24 8.51 -0.18
N SER A 189 -2.11 9.08 0.23
CA SER A 189 -1.79 9.58 1.56
C SER A 189 -3.00 10.04 2.36
N THR A 190 -3.14 9.52 3.58
CA THR A 190 -3.32 10.44 4.71
C THR A 190 -2.16 11.43 4.59
N PRO A 191 -2.39 12.72 4.35
CA PRO A 191 -1.36 13.63 3.84
C PRO A 191 -0.28 13.88 4.90
N GLN A 192 0.71 13.00 5.03
CA GLN A 192 1.85 13.30 5.90
C GLN A 192 2.76 14.30 5.18
N PRO A 193 3.23 15.34 5.89
CA PRO A 193 3.97 16.42 5.27
C PRO A 193 5.36 15.93 4.84
N ARG A 194 5.85 16.39 3.68
CA ARG A 194 7.20 16.07 3.16
C ARG A 194 8.33 16.21 4.18
N LEU A 195 8.20 17.11 5.14
CA LEU A 195 9.18 17.31 6.22
C LEU A 195 9.35 16.04 7.08
N PHE A 196 8.26 15.33 7.35
CA PHE A 196 8.27 14.08 8.08
C PHE A 196 9.02 12.99 7.30
N ASP A 197 8.77 12.87 5.99
CA ASP A 197 9.45 11.90 5.14
C ASP A 197 10.96 12.13 5.08
N LEU A 198 11.40 13.39 4.98
CA LEU A 198 12.82 13.76 5.02
C LEU A 198 13.47 13.37 6.34
N TYR A 199 12.79 13.64 7.46
CA TYR A 199 13.28 13.26 8.78
C TYR A 199 13.40 11.74 8.92
N VAL A 200 12.36 10.99 8.56
CA VAL A 200 12.36 9.51 8.63
C VAL A 200 13.43 8.92 7.72
N SER A 201 13.57 9.42 6.49
CA SER A 201 14.60 8.96 5.55
C SER A 201 16.01 9.21 6.08
N PHE A 202 16.24 10.37 6.69
CA PHE A 202 17.53 10.68 7.33
C PHE A 202 17.78 9.77 8.54
N ALA A 203 16.78 9.63 9.42
CA ALA A 203 16.87 8.82 10.63
C ALA A 203 17.11 7.34 10.32
N ILE A 204 16.42 6.76 9.34
CA ILE A 204 16.58 5.35 8.95
C ILE A 204 17.95 5.09 8.32
N CYS A 205 18.43 5.97 7.44
CA CYS A 205 19.77 5.83 6.84
C CYS A 205 20.93 6.00 7.83
N HIS A 206 20.71 6.69 8.96
CA HIS A 206 21.76 7.00 9.95
C HIS A 206 21.55 6.31 11.32
N ALA A 207 20.61 5.36 11.41
CA ALA A 207 20.35 4.61 12.64
C ALA A 207 21.08 3.25 12.72
N PRO A 208 22.43 3.22 12.83
CA PRO A 208 23.07 2.11 13.55
C PRO A 208 23.33 2.37 15.05
N TYR A 209 22.98 3.52 15.66
CA TYR A 209 23.51 3.83 17.02
C TYR A 209 22.61 4.54 18.07
N ALA A 210 21.34 4.85 17.83
CA ALA A 210 20.58 5.72 18.75
C ALA A 210 19.40 5.05 19.49
N ARG A 211 19.54 3.79 19.93
CA ARG A 211 18.60 3.16 20.89
C ARG A 211 19.33 2.49 22.05
N ASN A 212 20.25 3.21 22.69
CA ASN A 212 20.68 2.93 24.05
C ASN A 212 20.84 4.28 24.74
N ASN A 213 19.81 4.69 25.48
CA ASN A 213 19.82 5.59 26.64
C ASN A 213 18.52 6.37 26.71
N THR A 214 17.54 5.79 27.40
CA THR A 214 16.60 6.50 28.28
C THR A 214 15.84 5.45 29.11
N GLU A 215 16.59 4.77 29.97
CA GLU A 215 16.07 4.31 31.26
C GLU A 215 16.99 4.94 32.32
N GLN A 216 16.50 6.00 32.95
CA GLN A 216 16.78 6.42 34.32
C GLN A 216 15.64 7.30 34.81
#